data_AF-A0A1M6KG99-F1
#
_entry.id   AF-A0A1M6KG99-F1
#
_cell.length_a   1.000
_cell.length_b   1.000
_cell.length_c   1.000
_cell.angle_alpha   90.00
_cell.angle_beta   90.00
_cell.angle_gamma   90.00
#
_symmetry.space_group_name_H-M   'P 1'
#
loop_
_entity.id
_entity.type
_entity.pdbx_description
1 polymer ?
#
loop_
_entity_poly.entity_id
_entity_poly.type
_entity_poly.pdbx_seq_one_letter_code
_entity_poly.pdbx_strand_id
1 'polypeptide(L)'
;MYYIITDELLQQSFEKDKNVILKAAQEVHFDELANLIIKKTIEKYGALFNPLGLVDDTFQKIIDYNYHNTTEIKGIYDNLCVTYRYKNCDNQLEIIWDGTSQEEKYATEWTETLLSWIDDLTYNPSFVKAILQLTVFNDGSRNLTFVRNAIKAIINDHFEIKILTRKGVKKVVVYQKKLKKAS
;
A
#
# COMPACT_ATOMS: atom_id res chain seq x y z
N MET A 1 -11.55 -4.20 -23.30
CA MET A 1 -12.93 -4.48 -22.81
C MET A 1 -12.75 -4.74 -21.34
N TYR A 2 -13.14 -3.78 -20.50
CA TYR A 2 -13.03 -3.89 -19.06
C TYR A 2 -14.30 -4.58 -18.56
N TYR A 3 -14.17 -5.65 -17.77
CA TYR A 3 -15.31 -6.18 -17.03
C TYR A 3 -15.46 -5.32 -15.78
N ILE A 4 -16.62 -4.68 -15.64
CA ILE A 4 -17.02 -4.00 -14.41
C ILE A 4 -17.71 -5.07 -13.56
N ILE A 5 -17.02 -5.58 -12.54
CA ILE A 5 -17.69 -6.41 -11.52
C ILE A 5 -18.45 -5.44 -10.61
N THR A 6 -19.78 -5.51 -10.63
CA THR A 6 -20.68 -4.69 -9.83
C THR A 6 -20.77 -5.19 -8.40
N ASP A 7 -19.97 -4.59 -7.52
CA ASP A 7 -20.24 -4.01 -6.19
C ASP A 7 -21.56 -4.30 -5.42
N GLU A 8 -22.13 -5.51 -5.44
CA GLU A 8 -23.14 -5.92 -4.45
C GLU A 8 -22.52 -6.61 -3.22
N LEU A 9 -21.28 -7.11 -3.33
CA LEU A 9 -20.62 -7.87 -2.25
C LEU A 9 -19.87 -7.04 -1.20
N LEU A 10 -19.72 -5.72 -1.39
CA LEU A 10 -18.97 -4.86 -0.43
C LEU A 10 -19.87 -4.04 0.51
N GLN A 11 -21.21 -4.13 0.40
CA GLN A 11 -22.13 -3.28 1.18
C GLN A 11 -23.06 -4.01 2.16
N GLN A 12 -23.13 -5.35 2.16
CA GLN A 12 -23.80 -6.07 3.24
C GLN A 12 -22.80 -6.37 4.37
N SER A 13 -22.46 -5.34 5.16
CA SER A 13 -21.60 -5.50 6.33
C SER A 13 -22.40 -6.09 7.49
N PHE A 14 -22.15 -7.35 7.82
CA PHE A 14 -22.47 -7.88 9.14
C PHE A 14 -21.29 -7.57 10.08
N GLU A 15 -21.53 -7.25 11.34
CA GLU A 15 -20.46 -6.96 12.32
C GLU A 15 -19.45 -8.12 12.47
N LYS A 16 -19.86 -9.34 12.13
CA LYS A 16 -19.08 -10.58 12.24
C LYS A 16 -18.38 -10.99 10.94
N ASP A 17 -18.19 -10.04 10.04
CA ASP A 17 -17.63 -10.29 8.72
C ASP A 17 -16.11 -10.11 8.73
N LYS A 18 -15.35 -11.02 8.08
CA LYS A 18 -13.87 -10.99 8.08
C LYS A 18 -13.34 -9.64 7.61
N ASN A 19 -13.97 -9.06 6.60
CA ASN A 19 -13.57 -7.75 6.07
C ASN A 19 -13.75 -6.60 7.05
N VAL A 20 -14.71 -6.67 7.99
CA VAL A 20 -14.91 -5.62 9.00
C VAL A 20 -13.77 -5.67 10.02
N ILE A 21 -13.47 -6.86 10.55
CA ILE A 21 -12.38 -7.07 11.52
C ILE A 21 -11.03 -6.71 10.88
N LEU A 22 -10.78 -7.20 9.67
CA LEU A 22 -9.56 -6.89 8.92
C LEU A 22 -9.41 -5.40 8.65
N LYS A 23 -10.49 -4.69 8.30
CA LYS A 23 -10.43 -3.23 8.09
C LYS A 23 -10.09 -2.51 9.40
N ALA A 24 -10.69 -2.91 10.52
CA ALA A 24 -10.37 -2.34 11.82
C ALA A 24 -8.90 -2.57 12.20
N ALA A 25 -8.40 -3.80 12.05
CA ALA A 25 -6.99 -4.13 12.26
C ALA A 25 -6.07 -3.26 11.38
N GLN A 26 -6.40 -3.12 10.09
CA GLN A 26 -5.65 -2.26 9.16
C GLN A 26 -5.65 -0.78 9.56
N GLU A 27 -6.75 -0.27 10.14
CA GLU A 27 -6.82 1.12 10.60
C GLU A 27 -6.00 1.35 11.87
N VAL A 28 -6.07 0.42 12.84
CA VAL A 28 -5.33 0.49 14.10
C VAL A 28 -3.82 0.47 13.89
N HIS A 29 -3.33 -0.38 12.98
CA HIS A 29 -1.88 -0.52 12.72
C HIS A 29 -1.33 0.48 11.69
N PHE A 30 -2.12 1.47 11.25
CA PHE A 30 -1.70 2.38 10.19
C PHE A 30 -0.40 3.12 10.51
N ASP A 31 -0.28 3.74 11.68
CA ASP A 31 0.87 4.60 12.00
C ASP A 31 2.17 3.80 12.08
N GLU A 32 2.11 2.62 12.70
CA GLU A 32 3.24 1.69 12.78
C GLU A 32 3.67 1.23 11.37
N LEU A 33 2.73 0.76 10.57
CA LEU A 33 3.01 0.22 9.24
C LEU A 33 3.46 1.32 8.26
N ALA A 34 2.92 2.54 8.38
CA ALA A 34 3.38 3.69 7.61
C ALA A 34 4.86 4.00 7.90
N ASN A 35 5.27 3.97 9.17
CA ASN A 35 6.67 4.17 9.54
C ASN A 35 7.57 3.06 8.97
N LEU A 36 7.11 1.81 9.00
CA LEU A 36 7.85 0.68 8.41
C LEU A 36 8.00 0.81 6.89
N ILE A 37 6.97 1.31 6.17
CA ILE A 37 7.05 1.61 4.73
C ILE A 37 8.17 2.60 4.46
N ILE A 38 8.22 3.71 5.22
CA ILE A 38 9.21 4.77 5.02
C ILE A 38 10.60 4.23 5.35
N LYS A 39 10.76 3.54 6.48
CA LYS A 39 12.02 2.93 6.91
C LYS A 39 12.60 1.99 5.84
N LYS A 40 11.80 1.01 5.36
CA LYS A 40 12.22 0.09 4.29
C LYS A 40 12.59 0.82 3.01
N THR A 41 11.86 1.88 2.67
CA THR A 41 12.18 2.69 1.48
C THR A 41 13.53 3.39 1.62
N ILE A 42 13.86 3.94 2.79
CA ILE A 42 15.15 4.57 3.06
C ILE A 42 16.29 3.55 2.97
N GLU A 43 16.12 2.37 3.58
CA GLU A 43 17.09 1.28 3.49
C GLU A 43 17.37 0.88 2.03
N LYS A 44 16.30 0.75 1.22
CA LYS A 44 16.40 0.42 -0.21
C LYS A 44 17.00 1.54 -1.03
N TYR A 45 16.75 2.80 -0.69
CA TYR A 45 17.39 3.94 -1.32
C TYR A 45 18.92 3.86 -1.17
N GLY A 46 19.41 3.57 0.04
CA GLY A 46 20.84 3.39 0.31
C GLY A 46 21.44 2.33 -0.59
N ALA A 47 20.82 1.15 -0.66
CA ALA A 47 21.31 0.05 -1.51
C ALA A 47 21.29 0.37 -3.01
N LEU A 48 20.28 1.10 -3.51
CA LEU A 48 20.11 1.38 -4.94
C LEU A 48 20.92 2.57 -5.44
N PHE A 49 21.03 3.62 -4.64
CA PHE A 49 21.57 4.91 -5.08
C PHE A 49 22.83 5.34 -4.34
N ASN A 50 23.12 4.76 -3.18
CA ASN A 50 24.32 5.04 -2.41
C ASN A 50 25.03 3.75 -1.93
N PRO A 51 25.42 2.84 -2.85
CA PRO A 51 26.04 1.57 -2.47
C PRO A 51 27.39 1.73 -1.77
N LEU A 52 28.04 2.89 -1.92
CA LEU A 52 29.32 3.21 -1.28
C LEU A 52 29.16 3.89 0.08
N GLY A 53 27.94 4.25 0.49
CA GLY A 53 27.67 4.91 1.77
C GLY A 53 28.28 6.32 1.86
N LEU A 54 28.39 7.04 0.75
CA LEU A 54 28.89 8.41 0.73
C LEU A 54 27.90 9.32 1.46
N VAL A 55 28.38 10.07 2.46
CA VAL A 55 27.55 10.99 3.21
C VAL A 55 27.60 12.36 2.53
N ASP A 56 26.51 12.72 1.86
CA ASP A 56 26.25 14.07 1.39
C ASP A 56 25.05 14.69 2.14
N ASP A 57 24.80 15.99 1.95
CA ASP A 57 23.71 16.71 2.63
C ASP A 57 22.33 16.08 2.36
N THR A 58 22.13 15.45 1.19
CA THR A 58 20.86 14.82 0.82
C THR A 58 20.69 13.50 1.57
N PHE A 59 21.74 12.69 1.63
CA PHE A 59 21.76 11.41 2.33
C PHE A 59 21.61 11.61 3.83
N GLN A 60 22.28 12.63 4.40
CA GLN A 60 22.14 12.99 5.81
C GLN A 60 20.69 13.37 6.13
N LYS A 61 20.04 14.19 5.28
CA LYS A 61 18.61 14.53 5.41
C LYS A 61 17.69 13.32 5.37
N ILE A 62 18.02 12.30 4.57
CA ILE A 62 17.24 11.06 4.49
C ILE A 62 17.38 10.25 5.79
N ILE A 63 18.60 10.11 6.32
CA ILE A 63 18.85 9.33 7.55
C ILE A 63 18.25 10.00 8.78
N ASP A 64 18.33 11.33 8.86
CA ASP A 64 17.84 12.10 10.01
C ASP A 64 16.31 12.29 10.04
N TYR A 65 15.59 11.67 9.11
CA TYR A 65 14.15 11.83 8.99
C TYR A 65 13.39 11.11 10.11
N ASN A 66 12.78 11.88 11.01
CA ASN A 66 12.07 11.37 12.21
C ASN A 66 10.60 10.91 11.97
N TYR A 67 10.23 10.51 10.76
CA TYR A 67 8.97 9.80 10.47
C TYR A 67 7.64 10.46 10.91
N HIS A 68 7.58 11.78 11.14
CA HIS A 68 6.40 12.43 11.73
C HIS A 68 5.22 12.69 10.78
N ASN A 69 5.40 12.58 9.46
CA ASN A 69 4.34 12.90 8.48
C ASN A 69 3.88 11.67 7.71
N THR A 70 3.08 10.82 8.35
CA THR A 70 2.46 9.63 7.73
C THR A 70 1.24 9.98 6.88
N THR A 71 0.71 11.21 6.97
CA THR A 71 -0.50 11.66 6.27
C THR A 71 -0.42 11.46 4.75
N GLU A 72 0.73 11.75 4.15
CA GLU A 72 0.96 11.57 2.71
C GLU A 72 1.02 10.09 2.30
N ILE A 73 1.36 9.20 3.23
CA ILE A 73 1.37 7.75 3.04
C ILE A 73 -0.03 7.15 3.16
N LYS A 74 -0.96 7.78 3.89
CA LYS A 74 -2.32 7.25 4.14
C LYS A 74 -3.02 6.84 2.84
N GLY A 75 -3.00 7.70 1.82
CA GLY A 75 -3.66 7.40 0.55
C GLY A 75 -3.08 6.20 -0.18
N ILE A 76 -1.78 5.95 -0.01
CA ILE A 76 -1.07 4.79 -0.56
C ILE A 76 -1.43 3.54 0.23
N TYR A 77 -1.32 3.61 1.56
CA TYR A 77 -1.67 2.54 2.48
C TYR A 77 -3.11 2.07 2.25
N ASP A 78 -4.07 2.99 2.19
CA ASP A 78 -5.48 2.64 1.97
C ASP A 78 -5.72 1.99 0.60
N ASN A 79 -4.87 2.25 -0.40
CA ASN A 79 -4.96 1.55 -1.69
C ASN A 79 -4.44 0.13 -1.56
N LEU A 80 -3.33 -0.08 -0.85
CA LEU A 80 -2.80 -1.41 -0.57
C LEU A 80 -3.79 -2.24 0.26
N CYS A 81 -4.42 -1.67 1.28
CA CYS A 81 -5.46 -2.34 2.07
C CYS A 81 -6.63 -2.82 1.20
N VAL A 82 -7.10 -1.98 0.26
CA VAL A 82 -8.17 -2.36 -0.67
C VAL A 82 -7.71 -3.46 -1.62
N THR A 83 -6.49 -3.35 -2.16
CA THR A 83 -5.90 -4.41 -3.00
C THR A 83 -5.85 -5.74 -2.24
N TYR A 84 -5.46 -5.72 -0.96
CA TYR A 84 -5.39 -6.91 -0.12
C TYR A 84 -6.75 -7.55 0.11
N ARG A 85 -7.75 -6.77 0.52
CA ARG A 85 -9.12 -7.29 0.70
C ARG A 85 -9.70 -7.83 -0.61
N TYR A 86 -9.36 -7.20 -1.74
CA TYR A 86 -9.76 -7.71 -3.05
C TYR A 86 -9.04 -9.02 -3.44
N LYS A 87 -7.75 -9.17 -3.11
CA LYS A 87 -7.03 -10.41 -3.39
C LYS A 87 -7.44 -11.55 -2.45
N ASN A 88 -7.88 -11.22 -1.24
CA ASN A 88 -8.32 -12.15 -0.20
C ASN A 88 -9.82 -12.01 0.04
N CYS A 89 -10.63 -12.16 -1.02
CA CYS A 89 -12.08 -11.95 -1.01
C CYS A 89 -12.88 -12.94 -0.17
N ASP A 90 -12.27 -14.00 0.38
CA ASP A 90 -13.01 -14.88 1.27
C ASP A 90 -13.40 -14.10 2.52
N ASN A 91 -14.71 -13.94 2.70
CA ASN A 91 -15.29 -13.08 3.71
C ASN A 91 -15.70 -13.87 4.96
N GLN A 92 -15.55 -15.19 4.95
CA GLN A 92 -15.86 -16.01 6.10
C GLN A 92 -14.76 -15.91 7.17
N LEU A 93 -15.17 -15.86 8.43
CA LEU A 93 -14.23 -15.96 9.55
C LEU A 93 -13.63 -17.36 9.60
N GLU A 94 -12.34 -17.41 9.80
CA GLU A 94 -11.61 -18.67 9.93
C GLU A 94 -11.67 -19.13 11.38
N ILE A 95 -11.85 -20.43 11.63
CA ILE A 95 -11.77 -20.94 13.00
C ILE A 95 -10.30 -20.98 13.42
N ILE A 96 -9.97 -20.21 14.46
CA ILE A 96 -8.63 -20.17 15.07
C ILE A 96 -8.62 -21.15 16.25
N TRP A 97 -7.70 -22.12 16.21
CA TRP A 97 -7.61 -23.19 17.22
C TRP A 97 -6.51 -22.95 18.27
N ASP A 98 -5.61 -22.00 18.04
CA ASP A 98 -4.47 -21.70 18.90
C ASP A 98 -4.77 -20.68 20.02
N GLY A 99 -5.99 -20.14 20.05
CA GLY A 99 -6.45 -19.16 21.03
C GLY A 99 -6.14 -17.70 20.69
N THR A 100 -5.52 -17.42 19.54
CA THR A 100 -5.27 -16.06 19.04
C THR A 100 -6.58 -15.38 18.63
N SER A 101 -6.68 -14.07 18.83
CA SER A 101 -7.83 -13.31 18.34
C SER A 101 -7.82 -13.18 16.80
N GLN A 102 -8.99 -12.98 16.20
CA GLN A 102 -9.10 -12.75 14.74
C GLN A 102 -8.35 -11.48 14.35
N GLU A 103 -8.44 -10.46 15.18
CA GLU A 103 -7.77 -9.17 15.04
C GLU A 103 -6.25 -9.35 14.95
N GLU A 104 -5.64 -10.07 15.90
CA GLU A 104 -4.20 -10.33 15.93
C GLU A 104 -3.74 -11.14 14.72
N LYS A 105 -4.49 -12.19 14.35
CA LYS A 105 -4.18 -12.99 13.18
C LYS A 105 -4.20 -12.15 11.90
N TYR A 106 -5.28 -11.40 11.69
CA TYR A 106 -5.43 -10.57 10.50
C TYR A 106 -4.44 -9.40 10.46
N ALA A 107 -4.10 -8.82 11.61
CA ALA A 107 -3.06 -7.81 11.71
C ALA A 107 -1.69 -8.38 11.32
N THR A 108 -1.37 -9.60 11.77
CA THR A 108 -0.10 -10.27 11.46
C THR A 108 -0.01 -10.61 9.97
N GLU A 109 -1.02 -11.28 9.41
CA GLU A 109 -1.07 -11.62 7.99
C GLU A 109 -1.00 -10.38 7.09
N TRP A 110 -1.72 -9.33 7.46
CA TRP A 110 -1.67 -8.06 6.74
C TRP A 110 -0.28 -7.44 6.80
N THR A 111 0.34 -7.38 7.98
CA THR A 111 1.67 -6.82 8.17
C THR A 111 2.71 -7.54 7.33
N GLU A 112 2.74 -8.87 7.40
CA GLU A 112 3.66 -9.70 6.61
C GLU A 112 3.48 -9.48 5.10
N THR A 113 2.22 -9.50 4.65
CA THR A 113 1.90 -9.29 3.24
C THR A 113 2.29 -7.89 2.77
N LEU A 114 1.99 -6.87 3.57
CA LEU A 114 2.34 -5.48 3.26
C LEU A 114 3.86 -5.32 3.16
N LEU A 115 4.62 -5.83 4.12
CA LEU A 115 6.07 -5.71 4.10
C LEU A 115 6.69 -6.41 2.89
N SER A 116 6.16 -7.58 2.53
CA SER A 116 6.54 -8.29 1.30
C SER A 116 6.25 -7.46 0.04
N TRP A 117 5.04 -6.88 -0.06
CA TRP A 117 4.68 -6.01 -1.18
C TRP A 117 5.53 -4.75 -1.27
N ILE A 118 5.93 -4.18 -0.14
CA ILE A 118 6.80 -3.01 -0.10
C ILE A 118 8.21 -3.39 -0.55
N ASP A 119 8.74 -4.53 -0.11
CA ASP A 119 10.01 -5.04 -0.61
C ASP A 119 9.97 -5.22 -2.14
N ASP A 120 8.86 -5.73 -2.69
CA ASP A 120 8.69 -5.86 -4.14
C ASP A 120 8.59 -4.50 -4.86
N LEU A 121 7.78 -3.57 -4.33
CA LEU A 121 7.60 -2.24 -4.92
C LEU A 121 8.88 -1.41 -4.88
N THR A 122 9.72 -1.58 -3.85
CA THR A 122 10.99 -0.85 -3.71
C THR A 122 12.06 -1.28 -4.72
N TYR A 123 11.91 -2.42 -5.42
CA TYR A 123 12.75 -2.73 -6.57
C TYR A 123 12.55 -1.74 -7.72
N ASN A 124 11.42 -1.03 -7.78
CA ASN A 124 11.23 0.05 -8.74
C ASN A 124 11.86 1.35 -8.20
N PRO A 125 12.93 1.86 -8.83
CA PRO A 125 13.61 3.07 -8.35
C PRO A 125 12.70 4.32 -8.34
N SER A 126 11.68 4.35 -9.20
CA SER A 126 10.70 5.44 -9.25
C SER A 126 9.76 5.44 -8.03
N PHE A 127 9.42 4.25 -7.52
CA PHE A 127 8.62 4.12 -6.30
C PHE A 127 9.39 4.68 -5.10
N VAL A 128 10.66 4.28 -4.95
CA VAL A 128 11.54 4.75 -3.87
C VAL A 128 11.66 6.28 -3.88
N LYS A 129 11.98 6.87 -5.04
CA LYS A 129 12.08 8.32 -5.19
C LYS A 129 10.77 9.03 -4.85
N ALA A 130 9.64 8.49 -5.28
CA ALA A 130 8.35 9.10 -5.05
C ALA A 130 7.95 9.08 -3.56
N ILE A 131 8.20 7.98 -2.85
CA ILE A 131 7.97 7.91 -1.40
C ILE A 131 8.86 8.91 -0.64
N LEU A 132 10.14 9.03 -1.00
CA LEU A 132 11.02 10.03 -0.41
C LEU A 132 10.55 11.46 -0.70
N GLN A 133 10.02 11.72 -1.89
CA GLN A 133 9.44 13.02 -2.23
C GLN A 133 8.19 13.36 -1.41
N LEU A 134 7.35 12.37 -1.09
CA LEU A 134 6.17 12.56 -0.25
C LEU A 134 6.52 12.75 1.23
N THR A 135 7.67 12.26 1.67
CA THR A 135 8.05 12.18 3.09
C THR A 135 9.24 13.10 3.42
N VAL A 136 10.46 12.64 3.16
CA VAL A 136 11.72 13.32 3.48
C VAL A 136 11.84 14.69 2.82
N PHE A 137 11.45 14.79 1.55
CA PHE A 137 11.60 16.02 0.76
C PHE A 137 10.33 16.87 0.69
N ASN A 138 9.32 16.55 1.50
CA ASN A 138 8.10 17.33 1.59
C ASN A 138 8.30 18.53 2.52
N ASP A 139 8.39 19.72 1.94
CA ASP A 139 8.49 21.00 2.65
C ASP A 139 7.11 21.63 2.97
N GLY A 140 6.00 20.94 2.65
CA GLY A 140 4.62 21.41 2.84
C GLY A 140 4.15 22.46 1.84
N SER A 141 5.05 23.04 1.05
CA SER A 141 4.75 24.09 0.05
C SER A 141 4.46 23.52 -1.34
N ARG A 142 4.91 22.29 -1.59
CA ARG A 142 4.89 21.68 -2.92
C ARG A 142 3.58 20.96 -3.22
N ASN A 143 3.05 21.15 -4.44
CA ASN A 143 1.94 20.34 -4.92
C ASN A 143 2.41 18.91 -5.25
N LEU A 144 2.04 17.95 -4.40
CA LEU A 144 2.45 16.54 -4.51
C LEU A 144 1.48 15.68 -5.35
N THR A 145 0.48 16.27 -5.99
CA THR A 145 -0.56 15.53 -6.74
C THR A 145 0.05 14.62 -7.81
N PHE A 146 1.07 15.09 -8.53
CA PHE A 146 1.74 14.29 -9.55
C PHE A 146 2.48 13.08 -8.96
N VAL A 147 3.15 13.27 -7.82
CA VAL A 147 3.87 12.20 -7.12
C VAL A 147 2.89 11.13 -6.61
N ARG A 148 1.78 11.57 -6.01
CA ARG A 148 0.70 10.66 -5.57
C ARG A 148 0.12 9.87 -6.74
N ASN A 149 -0.13 10.53 -7.88
CA ASN A 149 -0.64 9.87 -9.09
C ASN A 149 0.36 8.88 -9.69
N ALA A 150 1.66 9.21 -9.68
CA ALA A 150 2.71 8.32 -10.15
C ALA A 150 2.81 7.06 -9.30
N ILE A 151 2.81 7.18 -7.97
CA ILE A 151 2.80 6.01 -7.06
C ILE A 151 1.54 5.18 -7.28
N LYS A 152 0.38 5.83 -7.40
CA LYS A 152 -0.87 5.12 -7.68
C LYS A 152 -0.80 4.35 -8.99
N ALA A 153 -0.20 4.91 -10.04
CA ALA A 153 0.01 4.21 -11.31
C ALA A 153 0.93 3.00 -11.13
N ILE A 154 2.07 3.15 -10.44
CA ILE A 154 3.00 2.06 -10.16
C ILE A 154 2.31 0.92 -9.40
N ILE A 155 1.54 1.23 -8.36
CA ILE A 155 0.79 0.24 -7.59
C ILE A 155 -0.24 -0.47 -8.46
N ASN A 156 -0.99 0.28 -9.28
CA ASN A 156 -1.99 -0.33 -10.15
C ASN A 156 -1.36 -1.26 -11.18
N ASP A 157 -0.21 -0.87 -11.75
CA ASP A 157 0.51 -1.66 -12.74
C ASP A 157 1.13 -2.91 -12.10
N HIS A 158 1.70 -2.78 -10.89
CA HIS A 158 2.30 -3.90 -10.15
C HIS A 158 1.26 -4.96 -9.77
N PHE A 159 0.07 -4.54 -9.34
CA PHE A 159 -0.99 -5.47 -8.93
C PHE A 159 -1.99 -5.80 -10.04
N GLU A 160 -1.84 -5.21 -11.23
CA GLU A 160 -2.79 -5.27 -12.36
C GLU A 160 -4.25 -4.94 -11.94
N ILE A 161 -4.38 -4.06 -10.95
CA ILE A 161 -5.64 -3.65 -10.29
C ILE A 161 -5.74 -2.13 -10.29
N LYS A 162 -6.87 -1.58 -10.73
CA LYS A 162 -7.16 -0.14 -10.65
C LYS A 162 -8.21 0.14 -9.59
N ILE A 163 -7.86 1.01 -8.63
CA ILE A 163 -8.79 1.47 -7.60
C ILE A 163 -9.43 2.82 -8.01
N LEU A 164 -10.74 2.80 -8.24
CA LEU A 164 -11.57 3.96 -8.56
C LEU A 164 -12.40 4.39 -7.35
N THR A 165 -12.20 5.61 -6.86
CA THR A 165 -13.04 6.16 -5.80
C THR A 165 -14.23 6.89 -6.42
N ARG A 166 -15.46 6.52 -6.07
CA ARG A 166 -16.68 7.26 -6.45
C ARG A 166 -17.56 7.43 -5.22
N LYS A 167 -17.92 8.67 -4.87
CA LYS A 167 -18.75 9.01 -3.70
C LYS A 167 -18.24 8.39 -2.38
N GLY A 168 -16.93 8.39 -2.15
CA GLY A 168 -16.31 7.81 -0.95
C GLY A 168 -16.12 6.29 -0.98
N VAL A 169 -16.69 5.58 -1.96
CA VAL A 169 -16.52 4.12 -2.13
C VAL A 169 -15.38 3.83 -3.09
N LYS A 170 -14.44 2.99 -2.67
CA LYS A 170 -13.33 2.48 -3.51
C LYS A 170 -13.78 1.23 -4.25
N LYS A 171 -13.76 1.27 -5.58
CA LYS A 171 -14.08 0.15 -6.49
C LYS A 171 -12.80 -0.39 -7.13
N VAL A 172 -12.68 -1.70 -7.23
CA VAL A 172 -11.57 -2.37 -7.92
C VAL A 172 -11.98 -2.71 -9.35
N VAL A 173 -11.10 -2.40 -10.31
CA VAL A 173 -11.22 -2.80 -11.72
C VAL A 173 -9.96 -3.58 -12.08
N VAL A 174 -10.09 -4.83 -12.52
CA VAL A 174 -8.96 -5.67 -12.92
C VAL A 174 -8.60 -5.43 -14.38
N TYR A 175 -7.31 -5.35 -14.68
CA TYR A 175 -6.83 -5.38 -16.06
C TYR A 175 -6.73 -6.82 -16.56
N GLN A 176 -7.45 -7.16 -17.63
CA GLN A 176 -7.04 -8.28 -18.47
C GLN A 176 -6.14 -7.75 -19.58
N LYS A 177 -4.82 -8.03 -19.54
CA LYS A 177 -3.98 -7.89 -20.73
C LYS A 177 -4.55 -8.82 -21.79
N LYS A 178 -5.14 -8.26 -22.86
CA LYS A 178 -5.42 -9.05 -24.06
C LYS A 178 -4.08 -9.60 -24.54
N LEU A 179 -3.90 -10.92 -24.49
CA LEU A 179 -2.94 -11.60 -25.36
C LEU A 179 -3.25 -11.11 -26.78
N LYS A 180 -2.34 -10.35 -27.38
CA LYS A 180 -2.43 -10.06 -28.82
C LYS A 180 -2.43 -11.44 -29.49
N LYS A 181 -3.56 -11.85 -30.08
CA LYS A 181 -3.54 -12.94 -31.06
C LYS A 181 -2.51 -12.52 -32.10
N ALA A 182 -1.43 -13.28 -32.22
CA ALA A 182 -0.56 -13.18 -33.37
C ALA A 182 -1.44 -13.43 -34.60
N SER A 183 -1.60 -12.40 -35.43
CA SER A 183 -2.12 -12.54 -36.79
C SER A 183 -0.99 -12.88 -37.72
#